data_AF-A0A0F9L228-F1
#
_entry.id   AF-A0A0F9L228-F1
#
_cell.length_a   1.000
_cell.length_b   1.000
_cell.length_c   1.000
_cell.angle_alpha   90.00
_cell.angle_beta   90.00
_cell.angle_gamma   90.00
#
_symmetry.space_group_name_H-M   'P 1'
#
loop_
_entity.id
_entity.type
_entity.pdbx_description
1 polymer ?
#
loop_
_entity_poly.entity_id
_entity_poly.type
_entity_poly.pdbx_seq_one_letter_code
_entity_poly.pdbx_strand_id
1 'polypeptide(L)'
;MTQPKKYMKRIIDGSFLIYCIKKPHREYYAKEAVEFEGGGTLSILNLTESKGRSPRCDVVLYDEEAGAEEDAYMAAESILDGSDIGLTIHASTPIKASKFEENHDTLRLREITTGHELIFSREYDEITFLINTPAKRAKYAEKKRKWPGWYFRQELQCKFELASGAVFRNVIYTPVPDWLWKDIQNQPLLSGIDWNPVSGHWLVSIKFTPNMKNVVVMEERALGFGYTHELSDEMYNLIRPYYMRGNKLVCEDGGTNDAFVKWLKEREVENAHSGDRSLKYEEWDTAGVNKLNAAQFIMQNGITIWVDEIRFEILSKMIKDLHWDPKATEPKLFKDPASSPHALDGFLHATSKKNRMDGVIEMGRFY
;
A
#
# COMPACT_ATOMS: atom_id res chain seq x y z
N MET A 1 -27.24 -22.25 -7.25
CA MET A 1 -26.06 -21.95 -6.41
C MET A 1 -24.81 -22.36 -7.19
N THR A 2 -24.00 -21.40 -7.60
CA THR A 2 -22.75 -21.64 -8.33
C THR A 2 -21.71 -22.20 -7.36
N GLN A 3 -21.17 -23.39 -7.63
CA GLN A 3 -20.11 -23.96 -6.80
C GLN A 3 -18.94 -22.96 -6.64
N PRO A 4 -18.29 -22.90 -5.46
CA PRO A 4 -17.09 -22.11 -5.28
C PRO A 4 -16.06 -22.54 -6.33
N LYS A 5 -15.49 -21.55 -7.03
CA LYS A 5 -14.50 -21.79 -8.09
C LYS A 5 -13.20 -22.21 -7.42
N LYS A 6 -12.58 -23.28 -7.90
CA LYS A 6 -11.31 -23.80 -7.39
C LYS A 6 -10.15 -23.01 -8.02
N TYR A 7 -9.24 -22.48 -7.19
CA TYR A 7 -8.20 -21.53 -7.62
C TYR A 7 -6.77 -21.94 -7.26
N MET A 8 -6.54 -23.11 -6.67
CA MET A 8 -5.23 -23.46 -6.08
C MET A 8 -4.11 -23.43 -7.11
N LYS A 9 -4.37 -23.94 -8.31
CA LYS A 9 -3.41 -23.88 -9.43
C LYS A 9 -3.02 -22.44 -9.77
N ARG A 10 -3.99 -21.52 -9.87
CA ARG A 10 -3.73 -20.11 -10.19
C ARG A 10 -2.93 -19.41 -9.08
N ILE A 11 -3.17 -19.76 -7.83
CA ILE A 11 -2.46 -19.20 -6.66
C ILE A 11 -1.01 -19.72 -6.61
N ILE A 12 -0.80 -21.02 -6.78
CA ILE A 12 0.56 -21.59 -6.85
C ILE A 12 1.32 -20.98 -8.03
N ASP A 13 0.66 -20.85 -9.18
CA ASP A 13 1.28 -20.32 -10.38
C ASP A 13 1.63 -18.83 -10.27
N GLY A 14 0.91 -18.07 -9.42
CA GLY A 14 1.13 -16.65 -9.16
C GLY A 14 1.92 -16.31 -7.90
N SER A 15 2.27 -17.30 -7.07
CA SER A 15 2.94 -17.08 -5.77
C SER A 15 4.43 -17.46 -5.82
N PHE A 16 5.19 -16.98 -4.83
CA PHE A 16 6.60 -17.34 -4.67
C PHE A 16 6.84 -18.85 -4.51
N LEU A 17 5.82 -19.61 -4.09
CA LEU A 17 5.85 -21.07 -3.96
C LEU A 17 6.23 -21.78 -5.26
N ILE A 18 5.90 -21.21 -6.43
CA ILE A 18 6.31 -21.77 -7.73
C ILE A 18 7.84 -21.93 -7.87
N TYR A 19 8.61 -21.07 -7.18
CA TYR A 19 10.07 -21.07 -7.21
C TYR A 19 10.68 -21.92 -6.08
N CYS A 20 9.95 -22.15 -5.00
CA CYS A 20 10.38 -23.01 -3.89
C CYS A 20 10.13 -24.50 -4.15
N ILE A 21 9.14 -24.81 -4.98
CA ILE A 21 8.69 -26.18 -5.25
C ILE A 21 9.34 -26.67 -6.55
N LYS A 22 10.15 -27.73 -6.48
CA LYS A 22 10.73 -28.34 -7.71
C LYS A 22 9.60 -28.84 -8.62
N LYS A 23 9.76 -28.69 -9.95
CA LYS A 23 8.80 -29.12 -10.99
C LYS A 23 8.03 -30.43 -10.70
N PRO A 24 8.68 -31.56 -10.34
CA PRO A 24 7.96 -32.81 -10.07
C PRO A 24 7.03 -32.77 -8.84
N HIS A 25 7.22 -31.84 -7.92
CA HIS A 25 6.34 -31.67 -6.76
C HIS A 25 5.23 -30.64 -7.01
N ARG A 26 5.30 -29.82 -8.07
CA ARG A 26 4.27 -28.81 -8.36
C ARG A 26 2.90 -29.43 -8.60
N GLU A 27 2.86 -30.58 -9.27
CA GLU A 27 1.62 -31.35 -9.46
C GLU A 27 1.06 -31.91 -8.15
N TYR A 28 1.92 -32.16 -7.16
CA TYR A 28 1.51 -32.61 -5.83
C TYR A 28 0.88 -31.47 -5.01
N TYR A 29 1.47 -30.27 -5.05
CA TYR A 29 0.92 -29.10 -4.34
C TYR A 29 -0.27 -28.46 -5.04
N ALA A 30 -0.41 -28.64 -6.36
CA ALA A 30 -1.59 -28.22 -7.11
C ALA A 30 -2.83 -29.09 -6.87
N LYS A 31 -2.71 -30.15 -6.06
CA LYS A 31 -3.84 -30.98 -5.67
C LYS A 31 -4.76 -30.22 -4.72
N GLU A 32 -5.99 -30.04 -5.14
CA GLU A 32 -7.07 -29.41 -4.38
C GLU A 32 -7.76 -30.41 -3.42
N ALA A 33 -7.34 -31.67 -3.49
CA ALA A 33 -7.76 -32.76 -2.63
C ALA A 33 -6.57 -33.68 -2.32
N VAL A 34 -6.39 -34.02 -1.04
CA VAL A 34 -5.39 -35.01 -0.59
C VAL A 34 -6.12 -36.24 -0.09
N GLU A 35 -5.87 -37.39 -0.71
CA GLU A 35 -6.34 -38.69 -0.22
C GLU A 35 -5.33 -39.27 0.75
N PHE A 36 -5.78 -39.68 1.93
CA PHE A 36 -4.91 -40.30 2.92
C PHE A 36 -4.79 -41.80 2.67
N GLU A 37 -3.61 -42.37 2.95
CA GLU A 37 -3.35 -43.82 2.78
C GLU A 37 -4.33 -44.70 3.58
N GLY A 38 -4.86 -44.19 4.70
CA GLY A 38 -5.86 -44.86 5.53
C GLY A 38 -7.32 -44.65 5.09
N GLY A 39 -7.57 -43.94 3.99
CA GLY A 39 -8.90 -43.52 3.54
C GLY A 39 -9.28 -42.10 4.00
N GLY A 40 -10.21 -41.48 3.28
CA GLY A 40 -10.65 -40.09 3.49
C GLY A 40 -9.94 -39.08 2.58
N THR A 41 -10.57 -37.92 2.40
CA THR A 41 -10.12 -36.88 1.46
C THR A 41 -10.15 -35.51 2.14
N LEU A 42 -9.01 -34.84 2.25
CA LEU A 42 -8.95 -33.43 2.64
C LEU A 42 -9.15 -32.57 1.39
N SER A 43 -10.23 -31.79 1.32
CA SER A 43 -10.45 -30.82 0.24
C SER A 43 -10.06 -29.42 0.69
N ILE A 44 -9.20 -28.74 -0.07
CA ILE A 44 -8.78 -27.36 0.23
C ILE A 44 -9.57 -26.41 -0.66
N LEU A 45 -10.29 -25.48 -0.04
CA LEU A 45 -11.06 -24.44 -0.73
C LEU A 45 -10.49 -23.08 -0.36
N ASN A 46 -10.03 -22.32 -1.36
CA ASN A 46 -9.69 -20.92 -1.15
C ASN A 46 -10.97 -20.09 -1.35
N LEU A 47 -11.42 -19.45 -0.28
CA LEU A 47 -12.55 -18.53 -0.30
C LEU A 47 -12.00 -17.11 -0.41
N THR A 48 -12.50 -16.37 -1.39
CA THR A 48 -12.30 -14.92 -1.46
C THR A 48 -13.40 -14.26 -0.64
N GLU A 49 -13.17 -13.05 -0.13
CA GLU A 49 -14.10 -12.28 0.74
C GLU A 49 -15.54 -12.28 0.20
N SER A 50 -15.72 -12.08 -1.12
CA SER A 50 -17.04 -12.12 -1.79
C SER A 50 -17.78 -13.48 -1.76
N LYS A 51 -17.15 -14.56 -1.29
CA LYS A 51 -17.66 -15.95 -1.30
C LYS A 51 -17.60 -16.67 0.04
N GLY A 52 -17.34 -15.97 1.15
CA GLY A 52 -17.26 -16.56 2.50
C GLY A 52 -18.51 -17.31 2.98
N ARG A 53 -19.64 -17.23 2.26
CA ARG A 53 -20.94 -17.77 2.71
C ARG A 53 -21.24 -19.25 2.36
N SER A 54 -20.33 -20.02 1.74
CA SER A 54 -20.72 -21.34 1.21
C SER A 54 -19.54 -22.25 0.86
N PRO A 55 -18.92 -22.96 1.83
CA PRO A 55 -19.52 -24.17 2.44
C PRO A 55 -19.18 -24.43 3.94
N ARG A 56 -19.75 -25.48 4.54
CA ARG A 56 -19.33 -26.00 5.87
C ARG A 56 -17.94 -26.62 5.79
N CYS A 57 -17.10 -26.42 6.79
CA CYS A 57 -15.83 -27.13 6.90
C CYS A 57 -15.47 -27.45 8.35
N ASP A 58 -14.51 -28.36 8.53
CA ASP A 58 -14.00 -28.75 9.86
C ASP A 58 -12.84 -27.87 10.32
N VAL A 59 -12.16 -27.20 9.38
CA VAL A 59 -10.98 -26.36 9.64
C VAL A 59 -11.03 -25.10 8.78
N VAL A 60 -10.86 -23.92 9.40
CA VAL A 60 -10.70 -22.64 8.72
C VAL A 60 -9.30 -22.08 9.02
N LEU A 61 -8.64 -21.55 8.00
CA LEU A 61 -7.41 -20.78 8.14
C LEU A 61 -7.63 -19.38 7.56
N TYR A 62 -7.41 -18.36 8.38
CA TYR A 62 -7.34 -16.97 7.97
C TYR A 62 -5.88 -16.61 7.71
N ASP A 63 -5.51 -16.51 6.43
CA ASP A 63 -4.18 -16.06 6.00
C ASP A 63 -4.19 -14.54 5.86
N GLU A 64 -3.17 -13.87 6.39
CA GLU A 64 -3.07 -12.41 6.49
C GLU A 64 -4.30 -11.72 7.12
N GLU A 65 -4.87 -12.35 8.15
CA GLU A 65 -6.10 -11.91 8.85
C GLU A 65 -6.11 -10.45 9.30
N ALA A 66 -4.94 -9.88 9.63
CA ALA A 66 -4.87 -8.49 10.08
C ALA A 66 -5.32 -7.48 9.01
N GLY A 67 -5.38 -7.90 7.73
CA GLY A 67 -5.91 -7.10 6.62
C GLY A 67 -7.32 -7.47 6.16
N ALA A 68 -7.99 -8.43 6.82
CA ALA A 68 -9.33 -8.87 6.42
C ALA A 68 -10.39 -7.78 6.69
N GLU A 69 -11.30 -7.57 5.73
CA GLU A 69 -12.48 -6.74 5.98
C GLU A 69 -13.39 -7.40 7.02
N GLU A 70 -13.88 -6.62 7.99
CA GLU A 70 -14.69 -7.14 9.10
C GLU A 70 -15.96 -7.84 8.61
N ASP A 71 -16.65 -7.28 7.61
CA ASP A 71 -17.84 -7.90 7.02
C ASP A 71 -17.56 -9.26 6.36
N ALA A 72 -16.40 -9.38 5.69
CA ALA A 72 -15.98 -10.63 5.06
C ALA A 72 -15.58 -11.68 6.12
N TYR A 73 -14.92 -11.22 7.18
CA TYR A 73 -14.53 -12.03 8.32
C TYR A 73 -15.75 -12.61 9.04
N MET A 74 -16.71 -11.76 9.41
CA MET A 74 -17.94 -12.17 10.09
C MET A 74 -18.81 -13.06 9.21
N ALA A 75 -18.78 -12.87 7.89
CA ALA A 75 -19.50 -13.76 6.96
C ALA A 75 -18.94 -15.19 6.93
N ALA A 76 -17.70 -15.41 7.38
CA ALA A 76 -17.07 -16.73 7.50
C ALA A 76 -17.26 -17.39 8.88
N GLU A 77 -17.80 -16.67 9.88
CA GLU A 77 -17.94 -17.16 11.26
C GLU A 77 -18.77 -18.44 11.36
N SER A 78 -19.82 -18.58 10.55
CA SER A 78 -20.72 -19.75 10.54
C SER A 78 -20.20 -20.94 9.72
N ILE A 79 -19.00 -20.86 9.13
CA ILE A 79 -18.46 -21.93 8.28
C ILE A 79 -18.22 -23.24 9.08
N LEU A 80 -17.92 -23.11 10.37
CA LEU A 80 -17.66 -24.24 11.26
C LEU A 80 -18.95 -24.86 11.85
N ASP A 81 -20.12 -24.29 11.56
CA ASP A 81 -21.39 -24.73 12.15
C ASP A 81 -21.70 -26.20 11.83
N GLY A 82 -21.77 -27.01 12.89
CA GLY A 82 -22.07 -28.44 12.81
C GLY A 82 -20.86 -29.35 12.57
N SER A 83 -19.63 -28.83 12.67
CA SER A 83 -18.43 -29.67 12.80
C SER A 83 -18.23 -30.11 14.25
N ASP A 84 -17.96 -31.40 14.47
CA ASP A 84 -17.58 -31.94 15.79
C ASP A 84 -16.10 -31.66 16.13
N ILE A 85 -15.32 -31.10 15.19
CA ILE A 85 -13.88 -30.82 15.35
C ILE A 85 -13.62 -29.32 15.48
N GLY A 86 -14.19 -28.51 14.56
CA GLY A 86 -14.14 -27.05 14.56
C GLY A 86 -12.77 -26.45 14.94
N LEU A 87 -11.82 -26.40 14.00
CA LEU A 87 -10.52 -25.76 14.22
C LEU A 87 -10.41 -24.44 13.44
N THR A 88 -10.05 -23.36 14.14
CA THR A 88 -9.70 -22.07 13.52
C THR A 88 -8.22 -21.80 13.68
N ILE A 89 -7.56 -21.46 12.57
CA ILE A 89 -6.15 -21.03 12.54
C ILE A 89 -6.09 -19.58 12.08
N HIS A 90 -5.47 -18.75 12.90
CA HIS A 90 -5.27 -17.32 12.69
C HIS A 90 -3.80 -17.09 12.33
N ALA A 91 -3.50 -16.62 11.12
CA ALA A 91 -2.13 -16.42 10.66
C ALA A 91 -1.98 -15.03 10.03
N SER A 92 -1.20 -14.14 10.66
CA SER A 92 -0.88 -12.84 10.08
C SER A 92 0.33 -12.20 10.74
N THR A 93 0.88 -11.19 10.07
CA THR A 93 1.74 -10.19 10.71
C THR A 93 0.89 -9.37 11.68
N PRO A 94 1.32 -9.14 12.94
CA PRO A 94 0.50 -8.43 13.91
C PRO A 94 0.23 -6.99 13.45
N ILE A 95 -0.98 -6.49 13.64
CA ILE A 95 -1.35 -5.09 13.40
C ILE A 95 -2.24 -4.67 14.56
N LYS A 96 -1.93 -3.53 15.20
CA LYS A 96 -2.79 -3.00 16.26
C LYS A 96 -4.12 -2.53 15.68
N ALA A 97 -5.20 -2.64 16.45
CA ALA A 97 -6.56 -2.28 16.06
C ALA A 97 -7.01 -3.02 14.80
N SER A 98 -6.74 -4.33 14.78
CA SER A 98 -7.20 -5.25 13.74
C SER A 98 -7.96 -6.41 14.37
N LYS A 99 -8.74 -7.12 13.56
CA LYS A 99 -9.43 -8.33 14.01
C LYS A 99 -8.47 -9.40 14.53
N PHE A 100 -7.27 -9.47 13.93
CA PHE A 100 -6.21 -10.37 14.35
C PHE A 100 -5.72 -10.08 15.78
N GLU A 101 -5.67 -8.80 16.19
CA GLU A 101 -5.34 -8.46 17.58
C GLU A 101 -6.43 -8.89 18.56
N GLU A 102 -7.70 -8.65 18.23
CA GLU A 102 -8.83 -9.08 19.08
C GLU A 102 -8.83 -10.59 19.30
N ASN A 103 -8.57 -11.36 18.23
CA ASN A 103 -8.49 -12.81 18.30
C ASN A 103 -7.24 -13.27 19.05
N HIS A 104 -6.10 -12.59 18.86
CA HIS A 104 -4.89 -12.84 19.65
C HIS A 104 -5.16 -12.64 21.15
N ASP A 105 -5.82 -11.54 21.54
CA ASP A 105 -6.13 -11.25 22.93
C ASP A 105 -7.13 -12.25 23.52
N THR A 106 -8.11 -12.69 22.73
CA THR A 106 -9.06 -13.75 23.10
C THR A 106 -8.34 -15.08 23.31
N LEU A 107 -7.45 -15.47 22.40
CA LEU A 107 -6.64 -16.68 22.53
C LEU A 107 -5.72 -16.59 23.75
N ARG A 108 -5.13 -15.42 24.01
CA ARG A 108 -4.24 -15.20 25.14
C ARG A 108 -4.97 -15.40 26.47
N LEU A 109 -6.19 -14.88 26.59
CA LEU A 109 -7.05 -15.14 27.75
C LEU A 109 -7.37 -16.64 27.89
N ARG A 110 -7.60 -17.32 26.76
CA ARG A 110 -7.83 -18.78 26.75
C ARG A 110 -6.61 -19.58 27.18
N GLU A 111 -5.41 -19.20 26.77
CA GLU A 111 -4.16 -19.82 27.24
C GLU A 111 -4.03 -19.69 28.76
N ILE A 112 -4.31 -18.49 29.30
CA ILE A 112 -4.24 -18.22 30.74
C ILE A 112 -5.24 -19.09 31.51
N THR A 113 -6.47 -19.19 31.02
CA THR A 113 -7.55 -19.93 31.70
C THR A 113 -7.41 -21.44 31.59
N THR A 114 -6.87 -21.96 30.47
CA THR A 114 -6.79 -23.41 30.22
C THR A 114 -5.41 -24.01 30.46
N GLY A 115 -4.35 -23.19 30.49
CA GLY A 115 -2.96 -23.64 30.58
C GLY A 115 -2.42 -24.26 29.28
N HIS A 116 -3.18 -24.22 28.19
CA HIS A 116 -2.74 -24.70 26.88
C HIS A 116 -2.09 -23.58 26.09
N GLU A 117 -0.96 -23.88 25.43
CA GLU A 117 -0.33 -22.98 24.47
C GLU A 117 -1.12 -23.02 23.14
N LEU A 118 -1.56 -21.86 22.69
CA LEU A 118 -2.41 -21.64 21.51
C LEU A 118 -1.79 -20.62 20.55
N ILE A 119 -0.91 -19.74 21.04
CA ILE A 119 -0.28 -18.65 20.28
C ILE A 119 1.17 -19.00 20.00
N PHE A 120 1.55 -18.92 18.73
CA PHE A 120 2.91 -19.19 18.28
C PHE A 120 3.44 -17.98 17.51
N SER A 121 4.57 -17.42 17.96
CA SER A 121 5.25 -16.31 17.30
C SER A 121 6.72 -16.63 17.02
N ARG A 122 7.25 -16.13 15.90
CA ARG A 122 8.65 -16.25 15.51
C ARG A 122 9.14 -14.94 14.92
N GLU A 123 10.11 -14.30 15.56
CA GLU A 123 10.72 -13.09 15.02
C GLU A 123 11.56 -13.43 13.77
N TYR A 124 11.69 -12.49 12.85
CA TYR A 124 12.33 -12.73 11.55
C TYR A 124 13.78 -13.21 11.68
N ASP A 125 14.51 -12.70 12.67
CA ASP A 125 15.90 -13.05 12.95
C ASP A 125 16.07 -14.36 13.73
N GLU A 126 14.99 -14.95 14.25
CA GLU A 126 14.99 -16.30 14.82
C GLU A 126 14.91 -17.38 13.73
N ILE A 127 14.41 -17.01 12.54
CA ILE A 127 14.22 -17.94 11.42
C ILE A 127 15.55 -18.10 10.66
N THR A 128 16.30 -19.14 11.02
CA THR A 128 17.68 -19.38 10.56
C THR A 128 17.86 -19.29 9.04
N PHE A 129 16.95 -19.81 8.21
CA PHE A 129 17.09 -19.75 6.75
C PHE A 129 16.85 -18.35 6.15
N LEU A 130 16.16 -17.45 6.87
CA LEU A 130 15.91 -16.07 6.47
C LEU A 130 17.09 -15.13 6.76
N ILE A 131 17.99 -15.53 7.66
CA ILE A 131 19.21 -14.78 8.02
C ILE A 131 20.52 -15.57 7.82
N ASN A 132 20.49 -16.68 7.07
CA ASN A 132 21.62 -17.61 6.95
C ASN A 132 22.85 -17.08 6.19
N THR A 133 22.79 -15.90 5.54
CA THR A 133 23.93 -15.33 4.81
C THR A 133 24.28 -13.92 5.28
N PRO A 134 25.56 -13.49 5.15
CA PRO A 134 25.94 -12.11 5.44
C PRO A 134 25.10 -11.08 4.68
N ALA A 135 24.78 -11.34 3.40
CA ALA A 135 23.95 -10.46 2.59
C ALA A 135 22.52 -10.32 3.14
N LYS A 136 21.90 -11.40 3.62
CA LYS A 136 20.56 -11.35 4.25
C LYS A 136 20.59 -10.61 5.59
N ARG A 137 21.61 -10.83 6.41
CA ARG A 137 21.82 -10.07 7.66
C ARG A 137 22.03 -8.57 7.40
N ALA A 138 22.79 -8.22 6.37
CA ALA A 138 22.98 -6.84 5.96
C ALA A 138 21.65 -6.18 5.51
N LYS A 139 20.79 -6.90 4.77
CA LYS A 139 19.45 -6.42 4.42
C LYS A 139 18.56 -6.19 5.64
N TYR A 140 18.58 -7.10 6.62
CA TYR A 140 17.84 -6.92 7.87
C TYR A 140 18.31 -5.68 8.65
N ALA A 141 19.63 -5.48 8.76
CA ALA A 141 20.21 -4.29 9.38
C ALA A 141 19.85 -3.00 8.61
N GLU A 142 19.83 -3.05 7.27
CA GLU A 142 19.40 -1.94 6.44
C GLU A 142 17.93 -1.58 6.70
N LYS A 143 17.03 -2.57 6.74
CA LYS A 143 15.61 -2.37 7.09
C LYS A 143 15.47 -1.74 8.47
N LYS A 144 16.20 -2.23 9.49
CA LYS A 144 16.19 -1.67 10.84
C LYS A 144 16.56 -0.18 10.88
N ARG A 145 17.46 0.25 10.00
CA ARG A 145 17.89 1.66 9.90
C ARG A 145 16.89 2.52 9.12
N LYS A 146 16.34 2.01 8.02
CA LYS A 146 15.53 2.79 7.07
C LYS A 146 14.04 2.81 7.40
N TRP A 147 13.51 1.72 7.95
CA TRP A 147 12.09 1.60 8.26
C TRP A 147 11.72 2.38 9.52
N PRO A 148 10.47 2.88 9.62
CA PRO A 148 9.92 3.36 10.88
C PRO A 148 10.03 2.28 11.96
N GLY A 149 10.39 2.69 13.18
CA GLY A 149 10.69 1.75 14.26
C GLY A 149 9.50 0.86 14.61
N TRP A 150 8.29 1.41 14.62
CA TRP A 150 7.06 0.66 14.83
C TRP A 150 6.84 -0.36 13.70
N TYR A 151 7.04 0.04 12.44
CA TYR A 151 6.85 -0.83 11.28
C TYR A 151 7.83 -2.00 11.27
N PHE A 152 9.09 -1.73 11.63
CA PHE A 152 10.09 -2.78 11.81
C PHE A 152 9.69 -3.79 12.90
N ARG A 153 9.23 -3.30 14.05
CA ARG A 153 8.81 -4.16 15.18
C ARG A 153 7.56 -4.98 14.84
N GLN A 154 6.64 -4.38 14.11
CA GLN A 154 5.45 -5.03 13.61
C GLN A 154 5.80 -6.19 12.66
N GLU A 155 6.53 -5.89 11.58
CA GLU A 155 6.78 -6.82 10.48
C GLU A 155 7.86 -7.86 10.78
N LEU A 156 8.81 -7.53 11.66
CA LEU A 156 10.00 -8.38 11.87
C LEU A 156 10.17 -8.86 13.31
N GLN A 157 9.46 -8.28 14.28
CA GLN A 157 9.57 -8.64 15.70
C GLN A 157 8.23 -9.03 16.34
N CYS A 158 7.22 -9.28 15.50
CA CYS A 158 5.89 -9.73 15.92
C CYS A 158 5.25 -8.87 17.02
N LYS A 159 5.36 -7.54 16.94
CA LYS A 159 4.76 -6.64 17.93
C LYS A 159 3.47 -5.99 17.42
N PHE A 160 2.41 -6.04 18.22
CA PHE A 160 1.21 -5.23 18.02
C PHE A 160 1.49 -3.78 18.41
N GLU A 161 1.93 -2.97 17.44
CA GLU A 161 2.23 -1.55 17.64
C GLU A 161 1.41 -0.64 16.74
N LEU A 162 0.96 0.49 17.29
CA LEU A 162 0.40 1.57 16.49
C LEU A 162 1.50 2.36 15.80
N ALA A 163 1.16 2.85 14.62
CA ALA A 163 1.98 3.80 13.91
C ALA A 163 2.21 5.06 14.75
N SER A 164 3.47 5.50 14.86
CA SER A 164 3.86 6.60 15.74
C SER A 164 5.05 7.39 15.20
N GLY A 165 5.11 8.67 15.56
CA GLY A 165 6.20 9.59 15.17
C GLY A 165 6.10 10.07 13.72
N ALA A 166 7.23 10.50 13.14
CA ALA A 166 7.29 10.94 11.75
C ALA A 166 6.95 9.81 10.78
N VAL A 167 6.19 10.12 9.74
CA VAL A 167 5.79 9.16 8.70
C VAL A 167 6.97 8.81 7.81
N PHE A 168 7.65 9.83 7.29
CA PHE A 168 8.84 9.65 6.44
C PHE A 168 10.13 9.85 7.24
N ARG A 169 10.92 8.78 7.38
CA ARG A 169 12.24 8.85 8.05
C ARG A 169 13.41 9.02 7.10
N ASN A 170 13.28 8.56 5.86
CA ASN A 170 14.38 8.51 4.90
C ASN A 170 14.26 9.67 3.91
N VAL A 171 14.50 10.89 4.40
CA VAL A 171 14.38 12.13 3.63
C VAL A 171 15.71 12.88 3.63
N ILE A 172 16.11 13.38 2.47
CA ILE A 172 17.28 14.23 2.27
C ILE A 172 16.82 15.60 1.76
N TYR A 173 17.14 16.63 2.52
CA TYR A 173 16.66 18.01 2.31
C TYR A 173 17.62 18.89 1.49
N THR A 174 18.65 18.29 0.90
CA THR A 174 19.71 19.00 0.17
C THR A 174 19.46 19.00 -1.34
N PRO A 175 20.12 19.88 -2.11
CA PRO A 175 20.10 19.83 -3.58
C PRO A 175 20.44 18.44 -4.12
N VAL A 176 19.77 18.08 -5.21
CA VAL A 176 19.91 16.78 -5.87
C VAL A 176 21.32 16.67 -6.49
N PRO A 177 22.09 15.61 -6.17
CA PRO A 177 23.45 15.45 -6.67
C PRO A 177 23.47 15.03 -8.15
N ASP A 178 24.56 15.35 -8.85
CA ASP A 178 24.71 15.11 -10.30
C ASP A 178 24.47 13.66 -10.73
N TRP A 179 24.90 12.69 -9.94
CA TRP A 179 24.69 11.27 -10.26
C TRP A 179 23.19 10.93 -10.28
N LEU A 180 22.43 11.50 -9.35
CA LEU A 180 21.00 11.25 -9.23
C LEU A 180 20.24 11.96 -10.37
N TRP A 181 20.66 13.17 -10.74
CA TRP A 181 20.16 13.86 -11.93
C TRP A 181 20.32 13.01 -13.20
N LYS A 182 21.49 12.41 -13.39
CA LYS A 182 21.78 11.52 -14.53
C LYS A 182 20.91 10.26 -14.52
N ASP A 183 20.67 9.69 -13.35
CA ASP A 183 19.85 8.48 -13.19
C ASP A 183 18.36 8.71 -13.52
N ILE A 184 17.85 9.91 -13.24
CA ILE A 184 16.43 10.25 -13.45
C ILE A 184 16.16 11.00 -14.77
N GLN A 185 17.18 11.40 -15.53
CA GLN A 185 17.01 12.30 -16.68
C GLN A 185 15.98 11.80 -17.70
N ASN A 186 15.99 10.49 -17.98
CA ASN A 186 15.10 9.83 -18.95
C ASN A 186 13.85 9.21 -18.30
N GLN A 187 13.66 9.39 -16.99
CA GLN A 187 12.49 8.89 -16.29
C GLN A 187 11.29 9.81 -16.54
N PRO A 188 10.08 9.26 -16.69
CA PRO A 188 8.88 10.07 -16.90
C PRO A 188 8.63 10.97 -15.69
N LEU A 189 8.09 12.15 -15.93
CA LEU A 189 7.58 12.99 -14.84
C LEU A 189 6.28 12.38 -14.34
N LEU A 190 6.21 12.12 -13.03
CA LEU A 190 4.98 11.69 -12.36
C LEU A 190 4.46 12.87 -11.56
N SER A 191 3.22 13.27 -11.80
CA SER A 191 2.64 14.47 -11.22
C SER A 191 1.33 14.15 -10.53
N GLY A 192 1.06 14.89 -9.47
CA GLY A 192 -0.18 14.83 -8.71
C GLY A 192 -0.76 16.22 -8.53
N ILE A 193 -2.09 16.33 -8.63
CA ILE A 193 -2.82 17.54 -8.29
C ILE A 193 -3.74 17.26 -7.12
N ASP A 194 -3.56 18.05 -6.06
CA ASP A 194 -4.50 18.20 -4.95
C ASP A 194 -5.45 19.36 -5.27
N TRP A 195 -6.75 19.06 -5.30
CA TRP A 195 -7.80 20.01 -5.69
C TRP A 195 -8.49 20.57 -4.44
N ASN A 196 -7.84 21.53 -3.78
CA ASN A 196 -8.35 22.10 -2.55
C ASN A 196 -8.91 23.53 -2.75
N PRO A 197 -10.24 23.70 -2.72
CA PRO A 197 -10.88 25.01 -2.86
C PRO A 197 -10.79 25.88 -1.60
N VAL A 198 -10.12 25.45 -0.53
CA VAL A 198 -9.98 26.21 0.73
C VAL A 198 -8.58 26.78 0.88
N SER A 199 -7.55 25.96 0.72
CA SER A 199 -6.14 26.38 0.90
C SER A 199 -5.36 26.53 -0.41
N GLY A 200 -6.02 26.36 -1.54
CA GLY A 200 -5.46 26.50 -2.88
C GLY A 200 -5.06 25.16 -3.48
N HIS A 201 -5.03 25.11 -4.81
CA HIS A 201 -4.74 23.91 -5.60
C HIS A 201 -3.24 23.74 -5.77
N TRP A 202 -2.74 22.51 -5.62
CA TRP A 202 -1.30 22.24 -5.64
C TRP A 202 -0.95 21.20 -6.69
N LEU A 203 0.08 21.50 -7.48
CA LEU A 203 0.73 20.55 -8.38
C LEU A 203 2.10 20.21 -7.81
N VAL A 204 2.36 18.92 -7.63
CA VAL A 204 3.69 18.41 -7.30
C VAL A 204 4.10 17.38 -8.32
N SER A 205 5.37 17.46 -8.73
CA SER A 205 5.95 16.51 -9.68
C SER A 205 7.21 15.85 -9.12
N ILE A 206 7.36 14.57 -9.41
CA ILE A 206 8.46 13.74 -8.96
C ILE A 206 9.05 12.92 -10.11
N LYS A 207 10.26 12.38 -9.87
CA LYS A 207 10.82 11.28 -10.65
C LYS A 207 11.35 10.20 -9.72
N PHE A 208 11.12 8.95 -10.08
CA PHE A 208 11.79 7.82 -9.43
C PHE A 208 13.08 7.47 -10.15
N THR A 209 14.06 6.94 -9.43
CA THR A 209 15.14 6.19 -10.06
C THR A 209 14.61 4.88 -10.65
N PRO A 210 15.22 4.32 -11.71
CA PRO A 210 14.76 3.07 -12.33
C PRO A 210 14.60 1.90 -11.35
N ASN A 211 15.41 1.87 -10.29
CA ASN A 211 15.37 0.85 -9.24
C ASN A 211 14.39 1.15 -8.10
N MET A 212 13.62 2.25 -8.19
CA MET A 212 12.65 2.71 -7.19
C MET A 212 13.25 2.96 -5.80
N LYS A 213 14.58 3.17 -5.68
CA LYS A 213 15.23 3.45 -4.39
C LYS A 213 15.26 4.90 -4.00
N ASN A 214 15.08 5.81 -4.96
CA ASN A 214 14.98 7.23 -4.70
C ASN A 214 13.75 7.80 -5.42
N VAL A 215 13.08 8.74 -4.76
CA VAL A 215 12.10 9.64 -5.34
C VAL A 215 12.62 11.05 -5.20
N VAL A 216 12.61 11.80 -6.30
CA VAL A 216 13.15 13.15 -6.38
C VAL A 216 12.03 14.12 -6.67
N VAL A 217 11.84 15.11 -5.80
CA VAL A 217 10.91 16.23 -6.04
C VAL A 217 11.50 17.10 -7.14
N MET A 218 10.71 17.30 -8.18
CA MET A 218 11.09 18.06 -9.37
C MET A 218 10.42 19.42 -9.39
N GLU A 219 9.21 19.49 -8.82
CA GLU A 219 8.38 20.68 -8.84
C GLU A 219 7.40 20.69 -7.69
N GLU A 220 7.19 21.88 -7.16
CA GLU A 220 6.14 22.25 -6.23
C GLU A 220 5.56 23.57 -6.76
N ARG A 221 4.26 23.58 -7.07
CA ARG A 221 3.61 24.74 -7.65
C ARG A 221 2.19 24.91 -7.11
N ALA A 222 1.92 26.08 -6.54
CA ALA A 222 0.56 26.54 -6.33
C ALA A 222 -0.08 26.87 -7.68
N LEU A 223 -1.19 26.20 -8.00
CA LEU A 223 -1.99 26.47 -9.19
C LEU A 223 -2.95 27.64 -8.95
N GLY A 224 -3.34 27.88 -7.70
CA GLY A 224 -4.13 29.04 -7.27
C GLY A 224 -4.10 29.16 -5.75
N PHE A 225 -4.17 30.39 -5.22
CA PHE A 225 -4.21 30.66 -3.79
C PHE A 225 -5.61 31.08 -3.35
N GLY A 226 -6.08 30.54 -2.22
CA GLY A 226 -7.33 30.94 -1.58
C GLY A 226 -8.57 30.20 -2.09
N TYR A 227 -9.75 30.72 -1.72
CA TYR A 227 -11.01 30.03 -1.92
C TYR A 227 -11.46 30.07 -3.40
N THR A 228 -11.04 29.11 -4.22
CA THR A 228 -11.41 29.05 -5.64
C THR A 228 -11.96 27.67 -6.02
N HIS A 229 -13.25 27.61 -6.30
CA HIS A 229 -13.92 26.39 -6.83
C HIS A 229 -13.60 26.12 -8.31
N GLU A 230 -13.11 27.15 -9.02
CA GLU A 230 -12.81 27.08 -10.44
C GLU A 230 -11.38 27.57 -10.70
N LEU A 231 -10.62 26.83 -11.50
CA LEU A 231 -9.35 27.30 -12.04
C LEU A 231 -9.61 28.03 -13.36
N SER A 232 -8.71 28.96 -13.72
CA SER A 232 -8.81 29.67 -14.99
C SER A 232 -8.29 28.85 -16.17
N ASP A 233 -8.67 29.24 -17.39
CA ASP A 233 -8.11 28.68 -18.64
C ASP A 233 -6.58 28.73 -18.69
N GLU A 234 -5.96 29.74 -18.07
CA GLU A 234 -4.51 29.85 -17.95
C GLU A 234 -3.93 28.72 -17.09
N MET A 235 -4.57 28.42 -15.96
CA MET A 235 -4.19 27.33 -15.06
C MET A 235 -4.42 25.96 -15.72
N TYR A 236 -5.49 25.80 -16.50
CA TYR A 236 -5.70 24.58 -17.28
C TYR A 236 -4.62 24.36 -18.35
N ASN A 237 -4.23 25.42 -19.06
CA ASN A 237 -3.11 25.36 -20.01
C ASN A 237 -1.78 25.04 -19.32
N LEU A 238 -1.60 25.48 -18.07
CA LEU A 238 -0.43 25.17 -17.25
C LEU A 238 -0.36 23.69 -16.88
N ILE A 239 -1.49 23.07 -16.53
CA ILE A 239 -1.57 21.64 -16.15
C ILE A 239 -1.35 20.72 -17.35
N ARG A 240 -1.71 21.20 -18.54
CA ARG A 240 -1.76 20.39 -19.76
C ARG A 240 -0.48 19.59 -20.09
N PRO A 241 0.74 20.12 -19.97
CA PRO A 241 1.96 19.38 -20.31
C PRO A 241 2.26 18.17 -19.40
N TYR A 242 1.65 18.11 -18.20
CA TYR A 242 1.98 17.11 -17.17
C TYR A 242 1.41 15.72 -17.42
N TYR A 243 0.43 15.58 -18.32
CA TYR A 243 -0.11 14.28 -18.73
C TYR A 243 0.24 13.91 -20.18
N MET A 244 1.04 14.73 -20.86
CA MET A 244 1.42 14.54 -22.26
C MET A 244 2.87 14.05 -22.39
N ARG A 245 3.23 13.55 -23.58
CA ARG A 245 4.64 13.21 -23.95
C ARG A 245 5.25 12.16 -23.03
N GLY A 246 4.46 11.17 -22.60
CA GLY A 246 4.90 10.11 -21.70
C GLY A 246 4.97 10.49 -20.22
N ASN A 247 4.66 11.74 -19.86
CA ASN A 247 4.42 12.14 -18.47
C ASN A 247 3.06 11.61 -17.99
N LYS A 248 2.90 11.56 -16.67
CA LYS A 248 1.70 11.01 -16.04
C LYS A 248 1.18 11.93 -14.97
N LEU A 249 -0.13 12.12 -14.98
CA LEU A 249 -0.84 12.98 -14.05
C LEU A 249 -1.97 12.19 -13.38
N VAL A 250 -2.03 12.27 -12.06
CA VAL A 250 -3.18 11.84 -11.25
C VAL A 250 -3.82 13.09 -10.64
N CYS A 251 -5.12 13.24 -10.87
CA CYS A 251 -5.95 14.28 -10.27
C CYS A 251 -6.86 13.67 -9.19
N GLU A 252 -7.05 14.39 -8.09
CA GLU A 252 -8.08 14.08 -7.10
C GLU A 252 -9.49 14.19 -7.70
N ASP A 253 -10.28 13.12 -7.62
CA ASP A 253 -11.62 13.03 -8.22
C ASP A 253 -12.67 13.82 -7.43
N GLY A 254 -12.54 13.88 -6.10
CA GLY A 254 -13.49 14.55 -5.19
C GLY A 254 -13.48 16.09 -5.25
N GLY A 255 -12.51 16.68 -5.95
CA GLY A 255 -12.35 18.13 -6.12
C GLY A 255 -12.11 18.58 -7.58
N THR A 256 -12.01 17.65 -8.54
CA THR A 256 -11.87 18.03 -9.95
C THR A 256 -13.16 18.69 -10.41
N ASN A 257 -13.11 19.96 -10.79
CA ASN A 257 -14.26 20.65 -11.36
C ASN A 257 -14.58 20.09 -12.76
N ASP A 258 -15.86 19.75 -13.01
CA ASP A 258 -16.40 19.35 -14.32
C ASP A 258 -15.97 20.29 -15.46
N ALA A 259 -15.76 21.57 -15.15
CA ALA A 259 -15.23 22.58 -16.08
C ALA A 259 -13.85 22.20 -16.64
N PHE A 260 -12.93 21.66 -15.81
CA PHE A 260 -11.63 21.20 -16.28
C PHE A 260 -11.78 20.00 -17.22
N VAL A 261 -12.62 19.03 -16.84
CA VAL A 261 -12.87 17.83 -17.65
C VAL A 261 -13.48 18.21 -19.00
N LYS A 262 -14.43 19.16 -18.99
CA LYS A 262 -15.06 19.68 -20.20
C LYS A 262 -14.07 20.46 -21.08
N TRP A 263 -13.33 21.40 -20.49
CA TRP A 263 -12.28 22.17 -21.17
C TRP A 263 -11.25 21.25 -21.83
N LEU A 264 -10.83 20.22 -21.08
CA LEU A 264 -9.89 19.23 -21.56
C LEU A 264 -10.44 18.51 -22.78
N LYS A 265 -11.66 17.93 -22.69
CA LYS A 265 -12.31 17.21 -23.80
C LYS A 265 -12.48 18.06 -25.06
N GLU A 266 -12.88 19.33 -24.91
CA GLU A 266 -13.05 20.26 -26.04
C GLU A 266 -11.72 20.51 -26.76
N ARG A 267 -10.63 20.66 -26.00
CA ARG A 267 -9.30 20.92 -26.58
C ARG A 267 -8.51 19.66 -26.91
N GLU A 268 -8.92 18.47 -26.45
CA GLU A 268 -8.31 17.22 -26.90
C GLU A 268 -8.47 17.02 -28.41
N VAL A 269 -9.59 17.53 -28.97
CA VAL A 269 -9.89 17.53 -30.40
C VAL A 269 -9.02 18.52 -31.19
N GLU A 270 -8.65 19.64 -30.56
CA GLU A 270 -7.77 20.68 -31.15
C GLU A 270 -6.29 20.25 -31.18
N ASN A 271 -5.94 19.21 -30.42
CA ASN A 271 -4.56 18.79 -30.21
C ASN A 271 -4.27 17.45 -30.89
N ALA A 272 -4.03 17.50 -32.19
CA ALA A 272 -3.56 16.38 -33.01
C ALA A 272 -2.11 15.93 -32.69
N HIS A 273 -1.66 16.04 -31.44
CA HIS A 273 -0.37 15.49 -31.01
C HIS A 273 -0.49 13.98 -30.75
N SER A 274 0.29 13.20 -31.50
CA SER A 274 0.35 11.73 -31.56
C SER A 274 1.18 11.07 -30.45
N GLY A 275 1.35 11.73 -29.30
CA GLY A 275 2.15 11.20 -28.17
C GLY A 275 1.30 10.55 -27.09
N ASP A 276 1.90 9.63 -26.32
CA ASP A 276 1.27 8.99 -25.17
C ASP A 276 0.75 10.03 -24.17
N ARG A 277 -0.52 9.85 -23.78
CA ARG A 277 -1.23 10.64 -22.78
C ARG A 277 -1.58 9.75 -21.57
N SER A 278 -1.34 10.25 -20.38
CA SER A 278 -1.68 9.54 -19.14
C SER A 278 -2.26 10.50 -18.11
N LEU A 279 -3.57 10.73 -18.21
CA LEU A 279 -4.37 11.39 -17.18
C LEU A 279 -5.23 10.35 -16.48
N LYS A 280 -5.19 10.35 -15.15
CA LYS A 280 -6.02 9.48 -14.30
C LYS A 280 -6.70 10.33 -13.22
N TYR A 281 -7.91 9.93 -12.88
CA TYR A 281 -8.63 10.46 -11.74
C TYR A 281 -8.63 9.40 -10.64
N GLU A 282 -8.48 9.84 -9.40
CA GLU A 282 -8.53 8.98 -8.23
C GLU A 282 -9.28 9.69 -7.13
N GLU A 283 -10.35 9.07 -6.66
CA GLU A 283 -11.03 9.52 -5.45
C GLU A 283 -10.16 9.16 -4.25
N TRP A 284 -9.81 10.16 -3.47
CA TRP A 284 -9.08 9.99 -2.23
C TRP A 284 -10.10 10.32 -1.16
N ASP A 285 -10.78 9.28 -0.68
CA ASP A 285 -11.92 9.35 0.21
C ASP A 285 -11.67 10.22 1.45
N THR A 286 -12.74 10.61 2.13
CA THR A 286 -12.67 11.31 3.43
C THR A 286 -11.87 10.53 4.50
N ALA A 287 -11.72 9.20 4.33
CA ALA A 287 -10.98 8.33 5.24
C ALA A 287 -9.45 8.34 5.01
N GLY A 288 -8.97 8.73 3.83
CA GLY A 288 -7.55 8.87 3.50
C GLY A 288 -6.82 7.57 3.13
N VAL A 289 -7.53 6.52 2.68
CA VAL A 289 -6.93 5.19 2.43
C VAL A 289 -5.85 5.25 1.35
N ASN A 290 -6.08 5.97 0.25
CA ASN A 290 -5.09 6.10 -0.83
C ASN A 290 -3.86 6.95 -0.42
N LYS A 291 -4.05 7.96 0.47
CA LYS A 291 -2.94 8.71 1.10
C LYS A 291 -2.05 7.80 1.91
N LEU A 292 -2.69 6.95 2.70
CA LEU A 292 -2.01 5.96 3.52
C LEU A 292 -1.24 4.96 2.66
N ASN A 293 -1.84 4.45 1.58
CA ASN A 293 -1.20 3.50 0.67
C ASN A 293 0.04 4.08 -0.03
N ALA A 294 -0.04 5.33 -0.49
CA ALA A 294 1.10 6.04 -1.08
C ALA A 294 2.25 6.25 -0.07
N ALA A 295 1.92 6.69 1.14
CA ALA A 295 2.91 6.85 2.20
C ALA A 295 3.55 5.52 2.62
N GLN A 296 2.73 4.47 2.79
CA GLN A 296 3.18 3.12 3.08
C GLN A 296 4.09 2.59 1.97
N PHE A 297 3.75 2.77 0.69
CA PHE A 297 4.61 2.35 -0.41
C PHE A 297 6.05 2.88 -0.28
N ILE A 298 6.20 4.17 0.01
CA ILE A 298 7.51 4.82 0.23
C ILE A 298 8.22 4.19 1.44
N MET A 299 7.53 4.08 2.57
CA MET A 299 8.08 3.57 3.83
C MET A 299 8.52 2.11 3.73
N GLN A 300 7.65 1.24 3.23
CA GLN A 300 7.85 -0.20 3.12
C GLN A 300 9.02 -0.53 2.18
N ASN A 301 9.13 0.20 1.08
CA ASN A 301 10.22 0.01 0.12
C ASN A 301 11.53 0.68 0.55
N GLY A 302 11.52 1.44 1.66
CA GLY A 302 12.66 2.18 2.16
C GLY A 302 13.19 3.18 1.14
N ILE A 303 12.28 3.81 0.39
CA ILE A 303 12.60 4.78 -0.66
C ILE A 303 13.15 6.04 0.01
N THR A 304 14.22 6.60 -0.55
CA THR A 304 14.74 7.89 -0.11
C THR A 304 14.02 9.01 -0.83
N ILE A 305 13.39 9.91 -0.08
CA ILE A 305 12.82 11.15 -0.63
C ILE A 305 13.93 12.20 -0.70
N TRP A 306 14.14 12.76 -1.88
CA TRP A 306 15.03 13.90 -2.10
C TRP A 306 14.18 15.13 -2.39
N VAL A 307 14.28 16.14 -1.54
CA VAL A 307 13.56 17.40 -1.68
C VAL A 307 14.53 18.54 -1.38
N ASP A 308 14.77 19.41 -2.35
CA ASP A 308 15.63 20.59 -2.16
C ASP A 308 14.85 21.62 -1.34
N GLU A 309 15.17 21.78 -0.06
CA GLU A 309 14.40 22.63 0.86
C GLU A 309 14.46 24.13 0.51
N ILE A 310 15.46 24.54 -0.27
CA ILE A 310 15.58 25.93 -0.76
C ILE A 310 14.60 26.15 -1.92
N ARG A 311 14.38 25.13 -2.76
CA ARG A 311 13.52 25.23 -3.94
C ARG A 311 12.06 24.88 -3.66
N PHE A 312 11.81 23.98 -2.71
CA PHE A 312 10.51 23.38 -2.41
C PHE A 312 10.22 23.49 -0.92
N GLU A 313 10.18 24.73 -0.41
CA GLU A 313 10.08 25.05 1.01
C GLU A 313 8.79 24.50 1.64
N ILE A 314 7.66 24.65 0.96
CA ILE A 314 6.33 24.33 1.50
C ILE A 314 6.17 22.81 1.64
N LEU A 315 6.51 22.06 0.59
CA LEU A 315 6.49 20.59 0.63
C LEU A 315 7.52 20.05 1.63
N SER A 316 8.72 20.63 1.67
CA SER A 316 9.75 20.22 2.64
C SER A 316 9.27 20.38 4.08
N LYS A 317 8.60 21.49 4.39
CA LYS A 317 8.00 21.73 5.69
C LYS A 317 6.92 20.69 6.01
N MET A 318 5.99 20.43 5.10
CA MET A 318 4.94 19.43 5.33
C MET A 318 5.49 18.02 5.52
N ILE A 319 6.52 17.63 4.78
CA ILE A 319 7.18 16.33 4.97
C ILE A 319 7.81 16.24 6.37
N LYS A 320 8.41 17.33 6.87
CA LYS A 320 8.98 17.39 8.24
C LYS A 320 7.88 17.31 9.31
N ASP A 321 6.77 17.99 9.08
CA ASP A 321 5.68 18.12 10.05
C ASP A 321 4.73 16.90 10.03
N LEU A 322 4.74 16.08 8.97
CA LEU A 322 3.89 14.90 8.83
C LEU A 322 4.25 13.79 9.84
N HIS A 323 3.31 13.52 10.73
CA HIS A 323 3.42 12.49 11.75
C HIS A 323 2.12 11.70 11.91
N TRP A 324 2.21 10.54 12.55
CA TRP A 324 1.06 9.74 12.95
C TRP A 324 0.32 10.42 14.11
N ASP A 325 -1.01 10.42 14.07
CA ASP A 325 -1.86 10.98 15.12
C ASP A 325 -1.64 10.18 16.43
N PRO A 326 -1.05 10.80 17.47
CA PRO A 326 -0.71 10.09 18.70
C PRO A 326 -1.95 9.72 19.55
N LYS A 327 -3.13 10.25 19.21
CA LYS A 327 -4.39 9.97 19.92
C LYS A 327 -5.30 9.01 19.17
N ALA A 328 -4.94 8.62 17.95
CA ALA A 328 -5.75 7.70 17.17
C ALA A 328 -5.66 6.28 17.73
N THR A 329 -6.80 5.59 17.72
CA THR A 329 -6.90 4.17 18.07
C THR A 329 -6.56 3.26 16.89
N GLU A 330 -6.45 3.82 15.69
CA GLU A 330 -6.14 3.16 14.42
C GLU A 330 -5.07 3.97 13.65
N PRO A 331 -4.35 3.38 12.67
CA PRO A 331 -3.35 4.09 11.88
C PRO A 331 -3.95 5.31 11.16
N LYS A 332 -3.62 6.50 11.65
CA LYS A 332 -4.13 7.76 11.11
C LYS A 332 -3.03 8.79 11.00
N LEU A 333 -2.94 9.43 9.83
CA LEU A 333 -2.07 10.59 9.64
C LEU A 333 -2.63 11.78 10.40
N PHE A 334 -1.77 12.51 11.11
CA PHE A 334 -2.15 13.80 11.66
C PHE A 334 -2.51 14.74 10.50
N LYS A 335 -3.72 15.28 10.53
CA LYS A 335 -4.18 16.24 9.53
C LYS A 335 -3.88 17.64 10.03
N ASP A 336 -3.10 18.39 9.26
CA ASP A 336 -2.96 19.83 9.45
C ASP A 336 -4.34 20.53 9.31
N PRO A 337 -4.49 21.75 9.86
CA PRO A 337 -5.69 22.54 9.64
C PRO A 337 -6.03 22.65 8.15
N ALA A 338 -7.32 22.66 7.80
CA ALA A 338 -7.78 22.74 6.40
C ALA A 338 -7.30 24.02 5.64
N SER A 339 -6.80 25.01 6.37
CA SER A 339 -6.20 26.25 5.84
C SER A 339 -4.69 26.14 5.59
N SER A 340 -4.04 25.04 5.96
CA SER A 340 -2.63 24.78 5.63
C SER A 340 -2.51 24.54 4.11
N PRO A 341 -1.40 24.90 3.46
CA PRO A 341 -1.21 24.50 2.07
C PRO A 341 -1.16 22.95 1.98
N HIS A 342 -1.55 22.36 0.85
CA HIS A 342 -1.71 20.90 0.73
C HIS A 342 -0.77 20.29 -0.33
N ALA A 343 0.43 20.87 -0.49
CA ALA A 343 1.45 20.34 -1.41
C ALA A 343 1.77 18.85 -1.15
N LEU A 344 1.71 18.42 0.10
CA LEU A 344 1.91 17.01 0.47
C LEU A 344 0.90 16.07 -0.19
N ASP A 345 -0.36 16.47 -0.31
CA ASP A 345 -1.37 15.65 -0.97
C ASP A 345 -1.04 15.50 -2.46
N GLY A 346 -0.64 16.60 -3.13
CA GLY A 346 -0.11 16.56 -4.49
C GLY A 346 1.09 15.62 -4.63
N PHE A 347 2.00 15.60 -3.66
CA PHE A 347 3.13 14.66 -3.63
C PHE A 347 2.65 13.20 -3.52
N LEU A 348 1.69 12.92 -2.64
CA LEU A 348 1.15 11.56 -2.48
C LEU A 348 0.44 11.09 -3.77
N HIS A 349 -0.35 11.96 -4.41
CA HIS A 349 -0.94 11.68 -5.72
C HIS A 349 0.12 11.37 -6.79
N ALA A 350 1.24 12.11 -6.80
CA ALA A 350 2.35 11.87 -7.72
C ALA A 350 2.95 10.45 -7.53
N THR A 351 2.94 9.93 -6.29
CA THR A 351 3.41 8.58 -5.94
C THR A 351 2.33 7.48 -6.07
N SER A 352 1.10 7.82 -6.46
CA SER A 352 -0.01 6.88 -6.62
C SER A 352 0.36 5.69 -7.51
N LYS A 353 -0.22 4.51 -7.20
CA LYS A 353 -0.11 3.30 -8.03
C LYS A 353 -0.55 3.56 -9.47
N LYS A 354 -1.54 4.44 -9.68
CA LYS A 354 -2.00 4.85 -11.02
C LYS A 354 -0.92 5.57 -11.82
N ASN A 355 -0.04 6.33 -11.18
CA ASN A 355 1.11 6.97 -11.81
C ASN A 355 2.27 5.98 -12.04
N ARG A 356 2.52 5.07 -11.10
CA ARG A 356 3.68 4.16 -11.18
C ARG A 356 3.55 3.08 -12.28
N MET A 357 2.33 2.76 -12.74
CA MET A 357 2.06 1.69 -13.72
C MET A 357 2.75 0.38 -13.33
N ASP A 358 2.52 -0.07 -12.10
CA ASP A 358 3.16 -1.25 -11.57
C ASP A 358 2.80 -2.51 -12.41
N GLY A 359 3.76 -2.96 -13.23
CA GLY A 359 4.08 -4.39 -13.37
C GLY A 359 5.06 -4.85 -12.29
N VAL A 360 5.34 -3.98 -11.31
CA VAL A 360 6.09 -4.29 -10.11
C VAL A 360 5.29 -5.33 -9.35
N ILE A 361 5.85 -6.53 -9.22
CA ILE A 361 5.44 -7.46 -8.17
C ILE A 361 5.66 -6.70 -6.87
N GLU A 362 4.58 -6.16 -6.30
CA GLU A 362 4.56 -5.77 -4.91
C GLU A 362 5.08 -7.01 -4.15
N MET A 363 6.26 -6.93 -3.55
CA MET A 363 6.56 -7.76 -2.36
C MET A 363 5.85 -7.11 -1.17
N GLY A 364 4.55 -6.86 -1.39
CA GLY A 364 3.56 -6.27 -0.54
C GLY A 364 2.32 -7.12 -0.77
N ARG A 365 1.75 -7.54 0.37
CA ARG A 365 0.58 -8.41 0.58
C ARG A 365 -0.23 -8.70 -0.67
N PHE A 366 -0.42 -9.99 -0.96
CA PHE A 366 -1.36 -10.44 -1.97
C PHE A 366 -2.75 -9.90 -1.59
N TYR A 367 -3.19 -8.85 -2.28
CA TYR A 367 -4.53 -8.26 -2.17
C TYR A 367 -5.60 -9.19 -2.75
#